data_AF-A0A955UQR2-F1
#
_entry.id   AF-A0A955UQR2-F1
#
_cell.length_a   1.000
_cell.length_b   1.000
_cell.length_c   1.000
_cell.angle_alpha   90.00
_cell.angle_beta   90.00
_cell.angle_gamma   90.00
#
_symmetry.space_group_name_H-M   'P 1'
#
loop_
_entity.id
_entity.type
_entity.pdbx_description
1 polymer ?
#
loop_
_entity_poly.entity_id
_entity_poly.type
_entity_poly.pdbx_seq_one_letter_code
_entity_poly.pdbx_strand_id
1 'polypeptide(L)'
;GFAGTRALTGTARVRVVWTGGDTLYGEIVQAATRGDPVRTPLQRAVASLVQVLLVGAAIVCVALALVRWLQGFGIVDALISALTLAVAALPEEFPVVLTFYLGVGVYRLARKRALVRRSVSVENIGRVTAICSDKTGTLTEGRLRIGHRVPADGLEEAELMRVAVGASRRESGDPLDLAIL
;
A
#
# COMPACT_ATOMS: atom_id res chain seq x y z
N GLY A 1 -25.79 0.79 8.31
CA GLY A 1 -25.38 0.27 6.99
C GLY A 1 -25.14 1.33 5.93
N PHE A 2 -25.99 2.37 5.80
CA PHE A 2 -26.01 3.26 4.62
C PHE A 2 -25.14 4.53 4.71
N ALA A 3 -24.32 4.68 5.75
CA ALA A 3 -23.41 5.81 5.85
C ALA A 3 -22.44 5.79 4.66
N GLY A 4 -22.33 6.92 3.94
CA GLY A 4 -21.51 7.03 2.72
C GLY A 4 -22.19 6.58 1.42
N THR A 5 -23.45 6.16 1.45
CA THR A 5 -24.23 5.86 0.22
C THR A 5 -24.85 7.14 -0.36
N ARG A 6 -25.06 7.16 -1.68
CA ARG A 6 -25.65 8.30 -2.40
C ARG A 6 -27.04 7.94 -2.91
N ALA A 7 -28.04 8.75 -2.60
CA ALA A 7 -29.34 8.69 -3.26
C ALA A 7 -29.18 9.23 -4.69
N LEU A 8 -29.43 8.39 -5.69
CA LEU A 8 -29.29 8.77 -7.10
C LEU A 8 -30.53 9.52 -7.62
N THR A 9 -31.72 9.09 -7.20
CA THR A 9 -33.01 9.66 -7.63
C THR A 9 -34.02 9.69 -6.49
N GLY A 10 -34.97 10.62 -6.55
CA GLY A 10 -36.07 10.76 -5.59
C GLY A 10 -35.71 11.47 -4.28
N THR A 11 -36.61 11.41 -3.31
CA THR A 11 -36.40 11.92 -1.95
C THR A 11 -36.51 10.78 -0.94
N ALA A 12 -35.64 10.78 0.07
CA ALA A 12 -35.63 9.76 1.10
C ALA A 12 -35.68 10.40 2.49
N ARG A 13 -36.58 9.93 3.35
CA ARG A 13 -36.53 10.18 4.79
C ARG A 13 -35.87 8.99 5.45
N VAL A 14 -34.78 9.24 6.17
CA VAL A 14 -34.00 8.21 6.86
C VAL A 14 -33.93 8.52 8.35
N ARG A 15 -33.99 7.47 9.17
CA ARG A 15 -33.74 7.56 10.63
C ARG A 15 -32.27 7.25 10.88
N VAL A 16 -31.60 8.14 11.61
CA VAL A 16 -30.23 7.91 12.07
C VAL A 16 -30.26 6.92 13.22
N VAL A 17 -29.59 5.78 13.06
CA VAL A 17 -29.48 4.72 14.08
C VAL A 17 -28.09 4.69 14.72
N TRP A 18 -27.04 4.92 13.92
CA TRP A 18 -25.64 4.95 14.36
C TRP A 18 -24.94 6.18 13.80
N THR A 19 -23.95 6.69 14.53
CA THR A 19 -23.10 7.83 14.14
C THR A 19 -21.62 7.51 14.40
N GLY A 20 -20.72 8.26 13.77
CA GLY A 20 -19.28 8.11 13.99
C GLY A 20 -18.73 6.71 13.68
N GLY A 21 -17.87 6.21 14.58
CA GLY A 21 -17.17 4.93 14.45
C GLY A 21 -18.09 3.70 14.47
N ASP A 22 -19.29 3.84 15.04
CA ASP A 22 -20.28 2.76 15.15
C ASP A 22 -21.08 2.56 13.85
N THR A 23 -20.78 3.36 12.82
CA THR A 23 -21.34 3.14 11.49
C THR A 23 -20.53 2.10 10.73
N LEU A 24 -21.16 1.36 9.81
CA LEU A 24 -20.47 0.45 8.88
C LEU A 24 -19.30 1.14 8.14
N TYR A 25 -19.48 2.42 7.78
CA TYR A 25 -18.41 3.21 7.15
C TYR A 25 -17.25 3.45 8.12
N GLY A 26 -17.55 3.77 9.38
CA GLY A 26 -16.58 3.88 10.47
C GLY A 26 -15.81 2.58 10.72
N GLU A 27 -16.49 1.43 10.71
CA GLU A 27 -15.88 0.11 10.80
C GLU A 27 -14.90 -0.17 9.64
N ILE A 28 -15.28 0.15 8.40
CA ILE A 28 -14.41 0.01 7.22
C ILE A 28 -13.16 0.87 7.36
N VAL A 29 -13.31 2.14 7.77
CA VAL A 29 -12.18 3.05 8.00
C VAL A 29 -11.26 2.52 9.09
N GLN A 30 -11.82 2.04 10.21
CA GLN A 30 -11.02 1.43 11.27
C GLN A 30 -10.30 0.17 10.77
N ALA A 31 -10.97 -0.71 10.05
CA ALA A 31 -10.34 -1.91 9.48
C ALA A 31 -9.22 -1.57 8.50
N ALA A 32 -9.37 -0.52 7.69
CA ALA A 32 -8.36 -0.07 6.72
C ALA A 32 -7.16 0.63 7.36
N THR A 33 -7.34 1.24 8.53
CA THR A 33 -6.29 1.97 9.28
C THR A 33 -5.64 1.14 10.39
N ARG A 34 -6.29 0.04 10.82
CA ARG A 34 -5.75 -0.94 11.76
C ARG A 34 -4.60 -1.70 11.11
N GLY A 35 -3.38 -1.27 11.42
CA GLY A 35 -2.16 -1.97 11.04
C GLY A 35 -0.95 -1.06 11.16
N ASP A 36 -0.08 -1.33 12.12
CA ASP A 36 1.19 -0.62 12.21
C ASP A 36 2.03 -0.88 10.96
N PRO A 37 2.83 0.09 10.49
CA PRO A 37 3.77 -0.12 9.40
C PRO A 37 4.79 -1.21 9.79
N VAL A 38 4.57 -2.45 9.33
CA VAL A 38 5.49 -3.55 9.59
C VAL A 38 6.74 -3.38 8.72
N ARG A 39 7.92 -3.43 9.35
CA ARG A 39 9.20 -3.46 8.64
C ARG A 39 9.31 -4.68 7.74
N THR A 40 9.77 -4.46 6.52
CA THR A 40 9.97 -5.54 5.56
C THR A 40 11.09 -6.48 5.99
N PRO A 41 11.14 -7.74 5.49
CA PRO A 41 12.24 -8.66 5.77
C PRO A 41 13.63 -8.08 5.49
N LEU A 42 13.83 -7.37 4.37
CA LEU A 42 15.12 -6.74 4.05
C LEU A 42 15.45 -5.63 5.06
N GLN A 43 14.48 -4.80 5.43
CA GLN A 43 14.69 -3.78 6.47
C GLN A 43 15.04 -4.42 7.82
N ARG A 44 14.42 -5.54 8.17
CA ARG A 44 14.76 -6.31 9.38
C ARG A 44 16.16 -6.92 9.30
N ALA A 45 16.52 -7.50 8.15
CA ALA A 45 17.85 -8.07 7.95
C ALA A 45 18.96 -7.00 8.04
N VAL A 46 18.77 -5.85 7.39
CA VAL A 46 19.72 -4.73 7.46
C VAL A 46 19.80 -4.16 8.88
N ALA A 47 18.66 -4.00 9.57
CA ALA A 47 18.67 -3.55 10.96
C ALA A 47 19.40 -4.54 11.88
N SER A 48 19.19 -5.84 11.70
CA SER A 48 19.91 -6.88 12.45
C SER A 48 21.41 -6.85 12.16
N LEU A 49 21.81 -6.65 10.90
CA LEU A 49 23.21 -6.54 10.52
C LEU A 49 23.87 -5.33 11.19
N VAL A 50 23.23 -4.16 11.10
CA VAL A 50 23.70 -2.93 11.76
C VAL A 50 23.84 -3.13 13.27
N GLN A 51 22.88 -3.81 13.91
CA GLN A 51 22.94 -4.10 15.33
C GLN A 51 24.12 -5.00 15.70
N VAL A 52 24.39 -6.06 14.91
CA VAL A 52 25.54 -6.94 15.14
C VAL A 52 26.85 -6.18 14.98
N LEU A 53 26.98 -5.35 13.94
CA LEU A 53 28.17 -4.53 13.70
C LEU A 53 28.41 -3.52 14.83
N LEU A 54 27.36 -2.85 15.32
CA LEU A 54 27.44 -1.92 16.44
C LEU A 54 27.90 -2.60 17.73
N VAL A 55 27.37 -3.79 18.04
CA VAL A 55 27.81 -4.55 19.22
C VAL A 55 29.27 -4.97 19.08
N GLY A 56 29.68 -5.44 17.90
CA GLY A 56 31.08 -5.78 17.63
C GLY A 56 32.01 -4.57 17.78
N ALA A 57 31.64 -3.43 17.17
CA ALA A 57 32.39 -2.18 17.27
C ALA A 57 32.53 -1.70 18.73
N ALA A 58 31.46 -1.77 19.52
CA ALA A 58 31.48 -1.40 20.93
C ALA A 58 32.46 -2.27 21.73
N ILE A 59 32.48 -3.59 21.51
CA ILE A 59 33.42 -4.51 22.16
C ILE A 59 34.87 -4.12 21.83
N VAL A 60 35.17 -3.86 20.56
CA VAL A 60 36.52 -3.47 20.13
C VAL A 60 36.91 -2.09 20.70
N CYS A 61 35.98 -1.13 20.77
CA CYS A 61 36.24 0.18 21.38
C CYS A 61 36.56 0.07 22.87
N VAL A 62 35.80 -0.73 23.63
CA VAL A 62 36.08 -0.97 25.05
C VAL A 62 37.41 -1.70 25.25
N ALA A 63 37.70 -2.71 24.41
CA ALA A 63 38.97 -3.42 24.46
C ALA A 63 40.16 -2.48 24.18
N LEU A 64 40.03 -1.60 23.18
CA LEU A 64 41.05 -0.59 22.85
C LEU A 64 41.26 0.39 24.02
N ALA A 65 40.18 0.90 24.61
CA ALA A 65 40.26 1.79 25.78
C ALA A 65 41.02 1.12 26.93
N LEU A 66 40.69 -0.15 27.22
CA LEU A 66 41.34 -0.91 28.28
C LEU A 66 42.83 -1.12 27.99
N VAL A 67 43.19 -1.52 26.77
CA VAL A 67 44.60 -1.70 26.38
C VAL A 67 45.38 -0.39 26.50
N ARG A 68 44.82 0.73 26.02
CA ARG A 68 45.45 2.05 26.13
C ARG A 68 45.63 2.50 27.57
N TRP A 69 44.65 2.21 28.42
CA TRP A 69 44.75 2.52 29.85
C TRP A 69 45.84 1.68 30.54
N LEU A 70 45.91 0.38 30.25
CA LEU A 70 46.95 -0.53 30.78
C LEU A 70 48.36 -0.18 30.28
N GLN A 71 48.50 0.39 29.09
CA GLN A 71 49.76 0.89 28.56
C GLN A 71 50.26 2.18 29.24
N GLY A 72 49.47 2.78 30.13
CA GLY A 72 49.88 3.96 30.91
C GLY A 72 49.64 5.31 30.24
N PHE A 73 48.92 5.35 29.11
CA PHE A 73 48.58 6.61 28.42
C PHE A 73 47.55 7.49 29.17
N GLY A 74 47.04 7.02 30.32
CA GLY A 74 46.01 7.74 31.09
C GLY A 74 44.59 7.57 30.52
N ILE A 75 43.59 7.90 31.34
CA ILE A 75 42.17 7.62 31.01
C ILE A 75 41.63 8.51 29.88
N VAL A 76 42.13 9.74 29.78
CA VAL A 76 41.69 10.71 28.76
C VAL A 76 42.11 10.23 27.37
N ASP A 77 43.36 9.85 27.18
CA ASP A 77 43.87 9.37 25.88
C ASP A 77 43.24 8.03 25.48
N ALA A 78 42.95 7.16 26.45
CA ALA A 78 42.23 5.92 26.23
C ALA A 78 40.80 6.18 25.69
N LEU A 79 40.07 7.14 26.29
CA LEU A 79 38.74 7.53 25.84
C LEU A 79 38.76 8.22 24.47
N ILE A 80 39.73 9.10 24.20
CA ILE A 80 39.89 9.75 22.90
C ILE A 80 40.16 8.71 21.79
N SER A 81 41.01 7.72 22.08
CA SER A 81 41.32 6.63 21.14
C SER A 81 40.08 5.78 20.84
N ALA A 82 39.30 5.43 21.87
CA ALA A 82 38.08 4.66 21.72
C ALA A 82 37.00 5.45 20.96
N LEU A 83 36.85 6.75 21.22
CA LEU A 83 35.92 7.62 20.49
C LEU A 83 36.30 7.72 19.00
N THR A 84 37.60 7.86 18.70
CA THR A 84 38.10 7.92 17.32
C THR A 84 37.77 6.64 16.56
N LEU A 85 37.96 5.48 17.20
CA LEU A 85 37.57 4.19 16.61
C LEU A 85 36.05 4.07 16.48
N ALA A 86 35.29 4.49 17.48
CA ALA A 86 33.83 4.42 17.46
C ALA A 86 33.23 5.19 16.28
N VAL A 87 33.70 6.43 16.04
CA VAL A 87 33.29 7.25 14.89
C VAL A 87 33.64 6.57 13.57
N ALA A 88 34.83 5.96 13.48
CA ALA A 88 35.26 5.25 12.28
C ALA A 88 34.50 3.93 12.03
N ALA A 89 33.87 3.35 13.07
CA ALA A 89 33.21 2.05 13.01
C ALA A 89 31.68 2.12 12.85
N LEU A 90 31.08 3.33 12.80
CA LEU A 90 29.64 3.49 12.62
C LEU A 90 29.20 3.01 11.22
N PRO A 91 28.27 2.05 11.11
CA PRO A 91 27.86 1.47 9.83
C PRO A 91 26.74 2.29 9.16
N GLU A 92 27.01 3.56 8.83
CA GLU A 92 26.04 4.48 8.22
C GLU A 92 25.75 4.20 6.74
N GLU A 93 26.62 3.43 6.08
CA GLU A 93 26.52 3.13 4.65
C GLU A 93 25.31 2.25 4.36
N PHE A 94 24.99 1.29 5.23
CA PHE A 94 23.91 0.32 4.98
C PHE A 94 22.51 0.97 4.91
N PRO A 95 22.11 1.83 5.87
CA PRO A 95 20.84 2.57 5.76
C PRO A 95 20.76 3.48 4.53
N VAL A 96 21.86 4.13 4.16
CA VAL A 96 21.93 5.02 3.00
C VAL A 96 21.73 4.23 1.70
N VAL A 97 22.48 3.14 1.55
CA VAL A 97 22.41 2.26 0.39
C VAL A 97 21.01 1.63 0.25
N LEU A 98 20.41 1.17 1.37
CA LEU A 98 19.05 0.63 1.36
C LEU A 98 18.03 1.67 0.87
N THR A 99 18.12 2.90 1.36
CA THR A 99 17.21 4.00 0.96
C THR A 99 17.38 4.31 -0.53
N PHE A 100 18.62 4.38 -1.01
CA PHE A 100 18.93 4.61 -2.42
C PHE A 100 18.34 3.50 -3.32
N TYR A 101 18.57 2.23 -2.99
CA TYR A 101 18.02 1.11 -3.77
C TYR A 101 16.50 1.08 -3.80
N LEU A 102 15.84 1.33 -2.68
CA LEU A 102 14.39 1.43 -2.64
C LEU A 102 13.89 2.60 -3.50
N GLY A 103 14.56 3.76 -3.45
CA GLY A 103 14.26 4.91 -4.30
C GLY A 103 14.41 4.61 -5.79
N VAL A 104 15.50 3.95 -6.20
CA VAL A 104 15.70 3.49 -7.58
C VAL A 104 14.60 2.50 -7.98
N GLY A 105 14.17 1.61 -7.09
CA GLY A 105 13.07 0.70 -7.33
C GLY A 105 11.73 1.41 -7.54
N VAL A 106 11.41 2.40 -6.72
CA VAL A 106 10.24 3.29 -6.90
C VAL A 106 10.30 3.97 -8.27
N TYR A 107 11.45 4.56 -8.62
CA TYR A 107 11.65 5.22 -9.91
C TYR A 107 11.44 4.28 -11.10
N ARG A 108 12.01 3.07 -11.04
CA ARG A 108 11.84 2.05 -12.10
C ARG A 108 10.39 1.62 -12.27
N LEU A 109 9.64 1.48 -11.17
CA LEU A 109 8.21 1.15 -11.21
C LEU A 109 7.38 2.32 -11.75
N ALA A 110 7.68 3.55 -11.37
CA ALA A 110 7.04 4.75 -11.89
C ALA A 110 7.21 4.88 -13.42
N ARG A 111 8.41 4.58 -13.96
CA ARG A 111 8.65 4.53 -15.42
C ARG A 111 7.80 3.47 -16.13
N LYS A 112 7.30 2.45 -15.42
CA LYS A 112 6.37 1.43 -15.91
C LYS A 112 4.91 1.77 -15.60
N ARG A 113 4.59 3.05 -15.31
CA ARG A 113 3.25 3.53 -14.95
C ARG A 113 2.67 2.91 -13.67
N ALA A 114 3.52 2.40 -12.78
CA ALA A 114 3.10 1.90 -11.47
C ALA A 114 3.36 2.97 -10.39
N LEU A 115 2.30 3.46 -9.77
CA LEU A 115 2.39 4.44 -8.67
C LEU A 115 2.71 3.74 -7.35
N VAL A 116 3.92 3.95 -6.83
CA VAL A 116 4.35 3.39 -5.54
C VAL A 116 4.21 4.45 -4.45
N ARG A 117 3.23 4.27 -3.54
CA ARG A 117 2.97 5.21 -2.44
C ARG A 117 3.89 5.04 -1.23
N ARG A 118 4.47 3.84 -1.05
CA ARG A 118 5.40 3.52 0.04
C ARG A 118 6.57 2.72 -0.51
N SER A 119 7.80 3.14 -0.21
CA SER A 119 9.02 2.49 -0.71
C SER A 119 9.13 1.02 -0.29
N VAL A 120 8.61 0.65 0.88
CA VAL A 120 8.51 -0.74 1.35
C VAL A 120 7.75 -1.67 0.39
N SER A 121 6.84 -1.13 -0.42
CA SER A 121 6.08 -1.92 -1.40
C SER A 121 6.97 -2.47 -2.51
N VAL A 122 8.13 -1.85 -2.78
CA VAL A 122 9.11 -2.30 -3.79
C VAL A 122 9.68 -3.67 -3.43
N GLU A 123 9.88 -3.96 -2.16
CA GLU A 123 10.32 -5.29 -1.74
C GLU A 123 9.15 -6.27 -1.72
N ASN A 124 8.01 -5.85 -1.16
CA ASN A 124 6.85 -6.72 -1.02
C ASN A 124 6.35 -7.25 -2.37
N ILE A 125 6.36 -6.43 -3.42
CA ILE A 125 5.94 -6.86 -4.77
C ILE A 125 6.81 -7.99 -5.31
N GLY A 126 8.10 -8.04 -4.95
CA GLY A 126 9.01 -9.12 -5.34
C GLY A 126 8.71 -10.46 -4.66
N ARG A 127 7.89 -10.45 -3.60
CA ARG A 127 7.51 -11.64 -2.82
C ARG A 127 6.04 -12.04 -3.04
N VAL A 128 5.31 -11.34 -3.89
CA VAL A 128 3.91 -11.65 -4.19
C VAL A 128 3.84 -12.99 -4.92
N THR A 129 3.08 -13.94 -4.37
CA THR A 129 2.82 -15.25 -4.97
C THR A 129 1.39 -15.42 -5.47
N ALA A 130 0.47 -14.56 -5.02
CA ALA A 130 -0.93 -14.57 -5.40
C ALA A 130 -1.42 -13.14 -5.63
N ILE A 131 -2.18 -12.94 -6.70
CA ILE A 131 -2.83 -11.67 -7.02
C ILE A 131 -4.33 -11.89 -6.94
N CYS A 132 -4.97 -11.29 -5.93
CA CYS A 132 -6.42 -11.22 -5.85
C CYS A 132 -6.86 -9.94 -6.58
N SER A 133 -7.49 -10.10 -7.74
CA SER A 133 -8.04 -8.97 -8.51
C SER A 133 -9.53 -8.86 -8.28
N ASP A 134 -10.01 -7.63 -8.09
CA ASP A 134 -11.43 -7.36 -8.24
C ASP A 134 -11.85 -7.49 -9.72
N LYS A 135 -13.12 -7.79 -9.98
CA LYS A 135 -13.64 -7.92 -11.35
C LYS A 135 -14.03 -6.56 -11.90
N THR A 136 -15.00 -5.92 -11.25
CA THR A 136 -15.66 -4.73 -11.79
C THR A 136 -14.77 -3.50 -11.61
N GLY A 137 -14.41 -2.83 -12.71
CA GLY A 137 -13.55 -1.64 -12.67
C GLY A 137 -12.05 -1.94 -12.53
N THR A 138 -11.65 -3.22 -12.44
CA THR A 138 -10.24 -3.64 -12.52
C THR A 138 -9.99 -4.55 -13.73
N LEU A 139 -10.66 -5.70 -13.81
CA LEU A 139 -10.59 -6.58 -14.99
C LEU A 139 -11.54 -6.13 -16.10
N THR A 140 -12.65 -5.49 -15.72
CA THR A 140 -13.62 -4.93 -16.67
C THR A 140 -13.59 -3.40 -16.63
N GLU A 141 -14.00 -2.76 -17.72
CA GLU A 141 -14.11 -1.30 -17.84
C GLU A 141 -15.16 -0.68 -16.90
N GLY A 142 -15.93 -1.49 -16.17
CA GLY A 142 -17.06 -1.02 -15.36
C GLY A 142 -18.22 -0.47 -16.18
N ARG A 143 -18.24 -0.72 -17.49
CA ARG A 143 -19.29 -0.29 -18.42
C ARG A 143 -20.07 -1.51 -18.90
N LEU A 144 -21.40 -1.46 -18.75
CA LEU A 144 -22.28 -2.48 -19.28
C LEU A 144 -22.43 -2.29 -20.80
N ARG A 145 -22.47 -3.40 -21.53
CA ARG A 145 -22.70 -3.44 -22.97
C ARG A 145 -23.63 -4.62 -23.27
N ILE A 146 -24.51 -4.47 -24.25
CA ILE A 146 -25.34 -5.58 -24.73
C ILE A 146 -24.43 -6.59 -25.44
N GLY A 147 -24.28 -7.78 -24.86
CA GLY A 147 -23.49 -8.86 -25.43
C GLY A 147 -24.28 -9.73 -26.41
N HIS A 148 -25.55 -10.01 -26.09
CA HIS A 148 -26.42 -10.88 -26.88
C HIS A 148 -27.83 -10.31 -26.91
N ARG A 149 -28.51 -10.53 -28.05
CA ARG A 149 -29.92 -10.18 -28.27
C ARG A 149 -30.61 -11.49 -28.63
N VAL A 150 -31.63 -11.85 -27.87
CA VAL A 150 -32.35 -13.13 -28.07
C VAL A 150 -33.83 -12.78 -28.15
N PRO A 151 -34.37 -12.53 -29.35
CA PRO A 151 -35.78 -12.27 -29.53
C PRO A 151 -36.61 -13.55 -29.35
N ALA A 152 -37.89 -13.38 -29.01
CA ALA A 152 -38.85 -14.49 -29.02
C ALA A 152 -39.15 -14.93 -30.47
N ASP A 153 -39.64 -16.15 -30.64
CA ASP A 153 -39.97 -16.70 -31.96
C ASP A 153 -40.96 -15.80 -32.71
N GLY A 154 -40.61 -15.45 -33.94
CA GLY A 154 -41.39 -14.54 -34.79
C GLY A 154 -41.14 -13.05 -34.57
N LEU A 155 -40.22 -12.67 -33.67
CA LEU A 155 -39.83 -11.27 -33.45
C LEU A 155 -38.43 -11.00 -34.00
N GLU A 156 -38.26 -9.88 -34.70
CA GLU A 156 -36.93 -9.45 -35.18
C GLU A 156 -36.13 -8.76 -34.06
N GLU A 157 -34.79 -8.87 -34.10
CA GLU A 157 -33.92 -8.18 -33.13
C GLU A 157 -34.14 -6.65 -33.13
N ALA A 158 -34.44 -6.06 -34.29
CA ALA A 158 -34.70 -4.64 -34.42
C ALA A 158 -35.99 -4.21 -33.69
N GLU A 159 -36.98 -5.10 -33.61
CA GLU A 159 -38.21 -4.86 -32.88
C GLU A 159 -38.00 -5.04 -31.37
N LEU A 160 -37.26 -6.08 -30.95
CA LEU A 160 -36.82 -6.25 -29.56
C LEU A 160 -36.10 -4.99 -29.04
N MET A 161 -35.15 -4.46 -29.81
CA MET A 161 -34.40 -3.27 -29.41
C MET A 161 -35.27 -2.01 -29.32
N ARG A 162 -36.23 -1.82 -30.26
CA ARG A 162 -37.17 -0.68 -30.19
C ARG A 162 -38.02 -0.73 -28.93
N VAL A 163 -38.54 -1.91 -28.58
CA VAL A 163 -39.31 -2.10 -27.35
C VAL A 163 -38.45 -1.87 -26.11
N ALA A 164 -37.23 -2.41 -26.09
CA ALA A 164 -36.31 -2.25 -24.97
C ALA A 164 -35.91 -0.78 -24.73
N VAL A 165 -35.60 -0.03 -25.80
CA VAL A 165 -35.33 1.41 -25.73
C VAL A 165 -36.54 2.18 -25.21
N GLY A 166 -37.75 1.86 -25.69
CA GLY A 166 -38.98 2.49 -25.23
C GLY A 166 -39.32 2.20 -23.76
N ALA A 167 -38.89 1.04 -23.24
CA ALA A 167 -39.08 0.66 -21.84
C ALA A 167 -38.00 1.21 -20.89
N SER A 168 -36.86 1.65 -21.42
CA SER A 168 -35.70 2.12 -20.65
C SER A 168 -35.89 3.58 -20.20
N ARG A 169 -35.48 3.91 -18.97
CA ARG A 169 -35.66 5.25 -18.39
C ARG A 169 -34.35 6.01 -18.31
N ARG A 170 -34.06 6.86 -19.29
CA ARG A 170 -32.82 7.65 -19.31
C ARG A 170 -32.59 8.50 -18.05
N GLU A 171 -33.67 8.98 -17.45
CA GLU A 171 -33.67 9.85 -16.27
C GLU A 171 -33.28 9.12 -14.96
N SER A 172 -33.37 7.78 -14.94
CA SER A 172 -33.04 6.97 -13.76
C SER A 172 -31.53 6.95 -13.48
N GLY A 173 -30.72 7.13 -14.53
CA GLY A 173 -29.27 6.95 -14.47
C GLY A 173 -28.85 5.49 -14.20
N ASP A 174 -29.76 4.53 -14.38
CA ASP A 174 -29.46 3.10 -14.21
C ASP A 174 -28.45 2.65 -15.29
N PRO A 175 -27.30 2.04 -14.91
CA PRO A 175 -26.31 1.56 -15.87
C PRO A 175 -26.85 0.56 -16.91
N LEU A 176 -27.94 -0.17 -16.59
CA LEU A 176 -28.57 -1.12 -17.49
C LEU A 176 -29.42 -0.39 -18.54
N ASP A 177 -30.23 0.57 -18.12
CA ASP A 177 -31.00 1.43 -19.03
C ASP A 177 -30.06 2.19 -19.97
N LEU A 178 -28.95 2.72 -19.44
CA LEU A 178 -27.92 3.40 -20.24
C LEU A 178 -27.18 2.49 -21.21
N ALA A 179 -27.16 1.17 -20.98
CA ALA A 179 -26.57 0.21 -21.90
C ALA A 179 -27.54 -0.21 -23.03
N ILE A 180 -28.85 0.01 -22.82
CA ILE A 180 -29.91 -0.28 -23.79
C ILE A 180 -30.16 0.90 -24.74
N LEU A 181 -30.10 2.13 -24.20
CA LEU A 181 -30.26 3.40 -24.92
C LEU A 181 -29.04 3.77 -25.78
#